data_AF-A0A2M4BUA6-F1
#
_entry.id   AF-A0A2M4BUA6-F1
#
_cell.length_a   1.000
_cell.length_b   1.000
_cell.length_c   1.000
_cell.angle_alpha   90.00
_cell.angle_beta   90.00
_cell.angle_gamma   90.00
#
_symmetry.space_group_name_H-M   'P 1'
#
loop_
_entity.id
_entity.type
_entity.pdbx_description
1 polymer ?
#
loop_
_entity_poly.entity_id
_entity_poly.type
_entity_poly.pdbx_seq_one_letter_code
_entity_poly.pdbx_strand_id
1 'polypeptide(L)'
;KKHVSRKLKSSWRKHIDTSEIDTFLEQQRQDERIGQTADQPDSELFSEERKPGKPKTTLRELRQKQFSETPKSLLPLKNTSKVRDPIVKRNVKQSIPAKQGGGIFRPQRKRPLCRKNVCDLTMQEDMWNDESGGVPKSLQSEWIDKEQVLHTLRHSGKPLVKQPGKIVTGKEKAAASNLPHQGTSYNPAIDDYLELKNQAVEEERSIRKRQAHFDRVVTNMFAKEDPAERRVRQFKELTEGLIEAQDRDSDAEQDEGTGANSEPVKAKRKTTKAHKSLAKRRKEFQEAQERHQLKVELKKIMEINRLTEIGNEVQNAE
;
A
#
# COMPACT_ATOMS: atom_id res chain seq x y z
N LYS A 1 -64.04 -5.01 -29.05
CA LYS A 1 -63.83 -5.88 -27.87
C LYS A 1 -64.62 -7.17 -28.08
N LYS A 2 -63.96 -8.34 -28.13
CA LYS A 2 -64.67 -9.63 -28.26
C LYS A 2 -65.42 -9.91 -26.96
N HIS A 3 -66.71 -10.24 -27.03
CA HIS A 3 -67.48 -10.65 -25.85
C HIS A 3 -66.99 -12.02 -25.39
N VAL A 4 -66.26 -12.07 -24.29
CA VAL A 4 -65.81 -13.32 -23.67
C VAL A 4 -66.86 -13.79 -22.67
N SER A 5 -67.17 -15.09 -22.67
CA SER A 5 -68.19 -15.68 -21.80
C SER A 5 -67.75 -15.61 -20.33
N ARG A 6 -68.59 -15.05 -19.46
CA ARG A 6 -68.32 -14.84 -18.02
C ARG A 6 -69.04 -15.86 -17.14
N LYS A 7 -69.23 -17.09 -17.61
CA LYS A 7 -69.95 -18.13 -16.85
C LYS A 7 -69.05 -18.89 -15.87
N LEU A 8 -67.76 -19.02 -16.18
CA LEU A 8 -66.79 -19.77 -15.37
C LEU A 8 -65.85 -18.83 -14.61
N LYS A 9 -65.51 -19.18 -13.36
CA LYS A 9 -64.57 -18.42 -12.51
C LYS A 9 -63.20 -18.21 -13.16
N SER A 10 -62.74 -19.16 -13.97
CA SER A 10 -61.50 -19.05 -14.74
C SER A 10 -61.53 -17.90 -15.76
N SER A 11 -62.68 -17.59 -16.35
CA SER A 11 -62.87 -16.47 -17.28
C SER A 11 -62.87 -15.12 -16.54
N TRP A 12 -63.52 -15.05 -15.37
CA TRP A 12 -63.48 -13.85 -14.52
C TRP A 12 -62.04 -13.48 -14.13
N ARG A 13 -61.23 -14.46 -13.74
CA ARG A 13 -59.82 -14.23 -13.36
C ARG A 13 -58.93 -13.76 -14.52
N LYS A 14 -59.26 -14.13 -15.77
CA LYS A 14 -58.42 -13.83 -16.94
C LYS A 14 -58.80 -12.55 -17.67
N HIS A 15 -60.06 -12.13 -17.57
CA HIS A 15 -60.62 -11.06 -18.40
C HIS A 15 -61.16 -9.87 -17.59
N ILE A 16 -60.99 -9.88 -16.27
CA ILE A 16 -61.27 -8.75 -15.41
C ILE A 16 -59.94 -8.23 -14.93
N ASP A 17 -59.70 -6.96 -15.22
CA ASP A 17 -58.53 -6.27 -14.76
C ASP A 17 -58.83 -5.70 -13.38
N THR A 18 -58.11 -6.18 -12.36
CA THR A 18 -58.16 -5.63 -10.99
C THR A 18 -57.02 -4.66 -10.73
N SER A 19 -56.15 -4.42 -11.72
CA SER A 19 -54.97 -3.58 -11.55
C SER A 19 -55.33 -2.18 -11.05
N GLU A 20 -56.45 -1.60 -11.51
CA GLU A 20 -56.92 -0.30 -11.05
C GLU A 20 -57.19 -0.29 -9.53
N ILE A 21 -57.89 -1.31 -9.02
CA ILE A 21 -58.20 -1.44 -7.59
C ILE A 21 -56.90 -1.69 -6.79
N ASP A 22 -56.01 -2.54 -7.32
CA ASP A 22 -54.73 -2.85 -6.68
C ASP A 22 -53.81 -1.61 -6.62
N THR A 23 -53.77 -0.80 -7.70
CA THR A 23 -53.01 0.45 -7.73
C THR A 23 -53.56 1.48 -6.76
N PHE A 24 -54.89 1.60 -6.64
CA PHE A 24 -55.53 2.50 -5.69
C PHE A 24 -55.20 2.11 -4.24
N LEU A 25 -55.28 0.82 -3.90
CA LEU A 25 -54.96 0.34 -2.55
C LEU A 25 -53.47 0.43 -2.22
N GLU A 26 -52.57 0.27 -3.20
CA GLU A 26 -51.13 0.46 -3.00
C GLU A 26 -50.80 1.95 -2.81
N GLN A 27 -51.45 2.84 -3.57
CA GLN A 27 -51.30 4.28 -3.42
C GLN A 27 -51.78 4.75 -2.05
N GLN A 28 -52.95 4.28 -1.59
CA GLN A 28 -53.46 4.57 -0.25
C GLN A 28 -52.47 4.12 0.85
N ARG A 29 -51.90 2.91 0.75
CA ARG A 29 -50.88 2.43 1.71
C ARG A 29 -49.59 3.25 1.67
N GLN A 30 -49.23 3.79 0.51
CA GLN A 30 -48.06 4.65 0.35
C GLN A 30 -48.30 6.04 0.95
N ASP A 31 -49.50 6.58 0.76
CA ASP A 31 -49.93 7.84 1.35
C ASP A 31 -49.99 7.72 2.89
N GLU A 32 -50.43 6.59 3.44
CA GLU A 32 -50.36 6.30 4.88
C GLU A 32 -48.91 6.19 5.40
N ARG A 33 -47.96 5.74 4.56
CA ARG A 33 -46.55 5.57 4.94
C ARG A 33 -45.76 6.88 4.89
N ILE A 34 -45.96 7.68 3.85
CA ILE A 34 -45.21 8.92 3.61
C ILE A 34 -45.90 10.12 4.28
N GLY A 35 -47.20 10.02 4.54
CA GLY A 35 -48.07 11.14 4.88
C GLY A 35 -48.65 11.77 3.61
N GLN A 36 -49.86 12.34 3.72
CA GLN A 36 -50.50 13.00 2.59
C GLN A 36 -49.78 14.33 2.32
N THR A 37 -49.34 14.53 1.08
CA THR A 37 -48.61 15.74 0.67
C THR A 37 -49.43 17.02 0.82
N ALA A 38 -50.75 16.91 0.94
CA ALA A 38 -51.66 18.03 1.22
C ALA A 38 -51.50 18.61 2.63
N ASP A 39 -50.93 17.84 3.57
CA ASP A 39 -50.76 18.28 4.97
C ASP A 39 -49.43 19.01 5.21
N GLN A 40 -48.49 18.94 4.25
CA GLN A 40 -47.17 19.58 4.37
C GLN A 40 -47.21 21.02 3.82
N PRO A 41 -46.60 22.00 4.51
CA PRO A 41 -46.55 23.37 4.02
C PRO A 41 -45.64 23.52 2.79
N ASP A 42 -46.03 24.38 1.86
CA ASP A 42 -45.30 24.66 0.62
C ASP A 42 -43.81 25.02 0.82
N SER A 43 -43.47 25.62 1.97
CA SER A 43 -42.09 25.97 2.32
C SER A 43 -41.16 24.76 2.51
N GLU A 44 -41.71 23.61 2.85
CA GLU A 44 -40.95 22.36 3.01
C GLU A 44 -40.88 21.57 1.70
N LEU A 45 -41.92 21.68 0.86
CA LEU A 45 -42.01 21.05 -0.45
C LEU A 45 -41.14 21.74 -1.50
N PHE A 46 -40.98 23.06 -1.42
CA PHE A 46 -40.32 23.84 -2.46
C PHE A 46 -39.11 24.63 -1.91
N SER A 47 -37.91 24.16 -2.24
CA SER A 47 -36.68 24.93 -2.09
C SER A 47 -36.30 25.59 -3.42
N GLU A 48 -36.25 26.93 -3.45
CA GLU A 48 -35.82 27.67 -4.64
C GLU A 48 -34.38 27.31 -5.04
N GLU A 49 -34.21 26.74 -6.23
CA GLU A 49 -32.90 26.37 -6.76
C GLU A 49 -32.10 27.63 -7.16
N ARG A 50 -31.30 28.16 -6.23
CA ARG A 50 -30.37 29.26 -6.50
C ARG A 50 -29.19 28.73 -7.33
N LYS A 51 -29.07 29.20 -8.58
CA LYS A 51 -27.87 28.96 -9.41
C LYS A 51 -26.61 29.34 -8.61
N PRO A 52 -25.59 28.47 -8.51
CA PRO A 52 -24.39 28.77 -7.75
C PRO A 52 -23.68 29.98 -8.40
N GLY A 53 -23.62 31.10 -7.69
CA GLY A 53 -23.09 32.38 -8.20
C GLY A 53 -21.60 32.38 -8.57
N LYS A 54 -20.89 31.27 -8.34
CA LYS A 54 -19.51 31.07 -8.83
C LYS A 54 -19.38 29.65 -9.40
N PRO A 55 -18.80 29.49 -10.60
CA PRO A 55 -18.49 28.17 -11.12
C PRO A 55 -17.54 27.46 -10.14
N LYS A 56 -17.83 26.20 -9.84
CA LYS A 56 -16.97 25.37 -9.00
C LYS A 56 -15.60 25.27 -9.67
N THR A 57 -14.55 25.71 -8.98
CA THR A 57 -13.17 25.65 -9.50
C THR A 57 -12.83 24.22 -9.89
N THR A 58 -12.25 24.04 -11.08
CA THR A 58 -11.90 22.70 -11.56
C THR A 58 -10.83 22.06 -10.67
N LEU A 59 -10.80 20.72 -10.61
CA LEU A 59 -9.74 20.00 -9.86
C LEU A 59 -8.33 20.35 -10.37
N ARG A 60 -8.21 20.74 -11.64
CA ARG A 60 -6.96 21.18 -12.25
C ARG A 60 -6.49 22.52 -11.69
N GLU A 61 -7.39 23.50 -11.61
CA GLU A 61 -7.10 24.81 -11.00
C GLU A 61 -6.74 24.67 -9.52
N LEU A 62 -7.45 23.81 -8.78
CA LEU A 62 -7.13 23.54 -7.37
C LEU A 62 -5.73 22.95 -7.20
N ARG A 63 -5.32 22.03 -8.09
CA ARG A 63 -3.96 21.48 -8.08
C ARG A 63 -2.90 22.49 -8.47
N GLN A 64 -3.18 23.37 -9.45
CA GLN A 64 -2.26 24.44 -9.83
C GLN A 64 -2.05 25.43 -8.69
N LYS A 65 -3.13 25.83 -8.00
CA LYS A 65 -3.05 26.69 -6.82
C LYS A 65 -2.22 26.04 -5.71
N GLN A 66 -2.48 24.77 -5.39
CA GLN A 66 -1.69 24.03 -4.39
C GLN A 66 -0.21 23.88 -4.75
N PHE A 67 0.14 23.84 -6.03
CA PHE A 67 1.53 23.77 -6.48
C PHE A 67 2.23 25.15 -6.46
N SER A 68 1.47 26.21 -6.72
CA SER A 68 1.95 27.60 -6.59
C SER A 68 2.13 28.01 -5.12
N GLU A 69 1.35 27.41 -4.22
CA GLU A 69 1.47 27.62 -2.79
C GLU A 69 2.79 27.00 -2.27
N THR A 70 3.43 27.71 -1.34
CA THR A 70 4.64 27.20 -0.68
C THR A 70 4.32 25.92 0.10
N PRO A 71 5.14 24.87 0.01
CA PRO A 71 4.91 23.63 0.74
C PRO A 71 4.88 23.85 2.25
N LYS A 72 4.10 23.02 2.95
CA LYS A 72 3.87 23.14 4.40
C LYS A 72 5.16 23.13 5.23
N SER A 73 6.21 22.43 4.76
CA SER A 73 7.53 22.40 5.38
C SER A 73 8.28 23.73 5.34
N LEU A 74 7.96 24.62 4.40
CA LEU A 74 8.57 25.94 4.24
C LEU A 74 7.73 27.05 4.88
N LEU A 75 6.56 26.74 5.46
CA LEU A 75 5.76 27.72 6.19
C LEU A 75 6.47 28.32 7.41
N PRO A 76 7.22 27.55 8.23
CA PRO A 76 7.98 28.11 9.35
C PRO A 76 9.10 29.06 8.91
N LEU A 77 9.51 28.99 7.63
CA LEU A 77 10.55 29.83 7.05
C LEU A 77 10.01 31.14 6.47
N LYS A 78 8.68 31.30 6.39
CA LYS A 78 8.08 32.58 6.03
C LYS A 78 8.18 33.53 7.21
N ASN A 79 8.60 34.76 6.96
CA ASN A 79 8.56 35.80 7.98
C ASN A 79 7.08 36.08 8.35
N THR A 80 6.68 35.65 9.54
CA THR A 80 5.34 35.88 10.12
C THR A 80 5.27 37.17 10.92
N SER A 81 6.40 37.84 11.15
CA SER A 81 6.44 39.09 11.88
C SER A 81 5.93 40.23 11.01
N LYS A 82 5.25 41.20 11.65
CA LYS A 82 4.85 42.45 11.00
C LYS A 82 6.04 43.41 10.80
N VAL A 83 7.21 43.04 11.32
CA VAL A 83 8.45 43.80 11.24
C VAL A 83 9.07 43.55 9.87
N ARG A 84 9.36 44.64 9.14
CA ARG A 84 10.03 44.56 7.84
C ARG A 84 11.48 44.12 8.04
N ASP A 85 11.96 43.22 7.19
CA ASP A 85 13.37 42.81 7.20
C ASP A 85 14.26 44.05 7.00
N PRO A 86 15.22 44.35 7.91
CA PRO A 86 16.06 45.55 7.81
C PRO A 86 17.03 45.51 6.62
N ILE A 87 17.29 44.32 6.07
CA ILE A 87 18.20 44.11 4.93
C ILE A 87 17.36 43.75 3.69
N VAL A 88 16.94 44.77 2.95
CA VAL A 88 16.06 44.64 1.77
C VAL A 88 16.78 44.01 0.57
N LYS A 89 18.11 44.15 0.48
CA LYS A 89 18.92 43.70 -0.67
C LYS A 89 19.93 42.63 -0.25
N ARG A 90 19.54 41.36 -0.29
CA ARG A 90 20.48 40.25 -0.27
C ARG A 90 20.88 39.88 -1.70
N ASN A 91 22.16 39.97 -2.01
CA ASN A 91 22.72 39.48 -3.28
C ASN A 91 22.68 37.94 -3.28
N VAL A 92 21.51 37.36 -3.56
CA VAL A 92 21.39 35.93 -3.79
C VAL A 92 21.98 35.64 -5.16
N LYS A 93 23.20 35.09 -5.21
CA LYS A 93 23.72 34.45 -6.43
C LYS A 93 22.74 33.35 -6.80
N GLN A 94 21.93 33.55 -7.84
CA GLN A 94 21.09 32.48 -8.36
C GLN A 94 22.05 31.39 -8.88
N SER A 95 22.16 30.29 -8.13
CA SER A 95 22.87 29.11 -8.62
C SER A 95 22.15 28.64 -9.88
N ILE A 96 22.88 28.64 -11.00
CA ILE A 96 22.43 28.14 -12.30
C ILE A 96 21.71 26.80 -12.07
N PRO A 97 20.47 26.60 -12.57
CA PRO A 97 19.76 25.37 -12.33
C PRO A 97 20.53 24.22 -12.99
N ALA A 98 20.99 23.27 -12.17
CA ALA A 98 21.58 22.03 -12.65
C ALA A 98 20.61 21.38 -13.63
N LYS A 99 21.02 21.25 -14.90
CA LYS A 99 20.28 20.49 -15.92
C LYS A 99 19.96 19.11 -15.34
N GLN A 100 18.69 18.87 -15.09
CA GLN A 100 18.18 17.61 -14.59
C GLN A 100 18.44 16.53 -15.66
N GLY A 101 19.41 15.65 -15.38
CA GLY A 101 19.59 14.42 -16.12
C GLY A 101 18.31 13.58 -16.04
N GLY A 102 17.87 13.07 -17.19
CA GLY A 102 16.61 12.37 -17.42
C GLY A 102 16.47 11.04 -16.69
N GLY A 103 16.24 11.09 -15.38
CA GLY A 103 15.71 9.97 -14.61
C GLY A 103 14.19 10.02 -14.63
N ILE A 104 13.55 9.14 -15.40
CA ILE A 104 12.09 8.96 -15.41
C ILE A 104 11.67 8.44 -14.02
N PHE A 105 11.34 9.35 -13.11
CA PHE A 105 10.64 9.03 -11.87
C PHE A 105 9.25 8.51 -12.25
N ARG A 106 9.07 7.18 -12.22
CA ARG A 106 7.73 6.59 -12.32
C ARG A 106 6.89 7.09 -11.13
N PRO A 107 5.77 7.78 -11.36
CA PRO A 107 4.92 8.21 -10.26
C PRO A 107 4.28 6.96 -9.64
N GLN A 108 4.70 6.63 -8.42
CA GLN A 108 3.99 5.69 -7.57
C GLN A 108 2.55 6.17 -7.46
N ARG A 109 1.60 5.35 -7.93
CA ARG A 109 0.16 5.64 -7.87
C ARG A 109 -0.22 5.83 -6.40
N LYS A 110 -0.35 7.08 -5.98
CA LYS A 110 -0.90 7.41 -4.66
C LYS A 110 -2.36 6.94 -4.67
N ARG A 111 -2.68 5.98 -3.81
CA ARG A 111 -4.06 5.62 -3.47
C ARG A 111 -4.77 6.89 -3.01
N PRO A 112 -6.04 7.12 -3.38
CA PRO A 112 -6.74 8.34 -2.97
C PRO A 112 -6.87 8.35 -1.45
N LEU A 113 -6.13 9.25 -0.80
CA LEU A 113 -6.38 9.60 0.59
C LEU A 113 -7.70 10.37 0.62
N CYS A 114 -8.65 9.75 1.31
CA CYS A 114 -9.78 10.30 2.07
C CYS A 114 -10.34 11.67 1.64
N ARG A 115 -11.65 11.65 1.38
CA ARG A 115 -12.53 12.81 1.23
C ARG A 115 -12.22 13.86 2.29
N LYS A 116 -11.73 15.02 1.87
CA LYS A 116 -11.71 16.25 2.67
C LYS A 116 -13.13 16.80 2.65
N ASN A 117 -13.85 16.59 3.74
CA ASN A 117 -14.90 17.46 4.24
C ASN A 117 -14.85 17.26 5.76
N VAL A 118 -15.02 18.32 6.54
CA VAL A 118 -14.89 18.39 8.02
C VAL A 118 -13.50 18.84 8.50
N CYS A 119 -13.18 20.12 8.31
CA CYS A 119 -12.25 20.83 9.20
C CYS A 119 -12.40 22.36 9.10
N ASP A 120 -13.64 22.85 9.14
CA ASP A 120 -13.97 24.22 9.55
C ASP A 120 -14.86 24.13 10.81
N LEU A 121 -14.35 23.49 11.86
CA LEU A 121 -14.92 23.63 13.20
C LEU A 121 -14.06 24.64 13.93
N THR A 122 -14.68 25.74 14.35
CA THR A 122 -14.09 26.70 15.26
C THR A 122 -13.57 25.95 16.48
N MET A 123 -12.34 26.22 16.88
CA MET A 123 -11.60 25.62 18.02
C MET A 123 -12.20 25.99 19.39
N GLN A 124 -13.53 26.05 19.50
CA GLN A 124 -14.25 26.51 20.69
C GLN A 124 -14.68 25.37 21.62
N GLU A 125 -14.57 24.11 21.20
CA GLU A 125 -14.78 22.95 22.07
C GLU A 125 -13.42 22.47 22.63
N ASP A 126 -13.29 22.51 23.95
CA ASP A 126 -12.09 22.10 24.70
C ASP A 126 -11.87 20.59 24.57
N MET A 127 -10.93 20.22 23.70
CA MET A 127 -10.60 18.83 23.33
C MET A 127 -10.17 17.95 24.52
N TRP A 128 -9.90 18.55 25.68
CA TRP A 128 -9.43 17.85 26.88
C TRP A 128 -10.50 17.71 27.96
N ASN A 129 -11.64 18.39 27.82
CA ASN A 129 -12.77 18.29 28.76
C ASN A 129 -13.82 17.23 28.35
N ASP A 130 -13.73 16.70 27.13
CA ASP A 130 -14.58 15.60 26.68
C ASP A 130 -13.94 14.24 27.00
N GLU A 131 -14.07 13.78 28.25
CA GLU A 131 -13.81 12.37 28.66
C GLU A 131 -14.57 11.36 27.76
N SER A 132 -15.57 11.89 27.07
CA SER A 132 -16.56 11.30 26.19
C SER A 132 -16.07 10.97 24.77
N GLY A 133 -14.92 11.50 24.32
CA GLY A 133 -14.35 11.19 23.00
C GLY A 133 -15.28 11.52 21.81
N GLY A 134 -16.20 12.47 21.98
CA GLY A 134 -17.19 12.85 20.97
C GLY A 134 -18.41 11.93 20.86
N VAL A 135 -18.59 10.98 21.79
CA VAL A 135 -19.80 10.13 21.88
C VAL A 135 -20.84 10.84 22.75
N PRO A 136 -22.10 11.00 22.30
CA PRO A 136 -23.14 11.61 23.14
C PRO A 136 -23.38 10.77 24.41
N LYS A 137 -23.63 11.43 25.54
CA LYS A 137 -23.80 10.78 26.88
C LYS A 137 -24.85 9.66 26.89
N SER A 138 -25.88 9.74 26.05
CA SER A 138 -26.91 8.70 25.91
C SER A 138 -26.39 7.38 25.35
N LEU A 139 -25.33 7.42 24.54
CA LEU A 139 -24.70 6.24 23.92
C LEU A 139 -23.50 5.72 24.71
N GLN A 140 -23.20 6.32 25.87
CA GLN A 140 -22.09 5.92 26.75
C GLN A 140 -22.50 4.92 27.83
N SER A 141 -23.71 4.37 27.74
CA SER A 141 -24.18 3.32 28.65
C SER A 141 -23.38 2.03 28.46
N GLU A 142 -23.07 1.35 29.57
CA GLU A 142 -22.45 0.02 29.57
C GLU A 142 -23.27 -1.03 28.80
N TRP A 143 -24.57 -0.78 28.62
CA TRP A 143 -25.49 -1.67 27.90
C TRP A 143 -25.44 -1.52 26.38
N ILE A 144 -24.72 -0.53 25.86
CA ILE A 144 -24.63 -0.26 24.41
C ILE A 144 -23.24 -0.66 23.93
N ASP A 145 -23.20 -1.65 23.03
CA ASP A 145 -21.94 -2.13 22.48
C ASP A 145 -21.22 -1.06 21.65
N LYS A 146 -19.88 -1.08 21.69
CA LYS A 146 -19.03 -0.15 20.92
C LYS A 146 -19.35 -0.15 19.42
N GLU A 147 -19.75 -1.31 18.88
CA GLU A 147 -20.15 -1.45 17.48
C GLU A 147 -21.50 -0.79 17.18
N GLN A 148 -22.45 -0.85 18.13
CA GLN A 148 -23.73 -0.16 18.03
C GLN A 148 -23.54 1.36 18.08
N VAL A 149 -22.65 1.85 18.94
CA VAL A 149 -22.26 3.27 18.97
C VAL A 149 -21.64 3.71 17.64
N LEU A 150 -20.74 2.91 17.06
CA LEU A 150 -20.15 3.20 15.74
C LEU A 150 -21.19 3.24 14.62
N HIS A 151 -22.15 2.31 14.63
CA HIS A 151 -23.20 2.22 13.63
C HIS A 151 -24.14 3.42 13.69
N THR A 152 -24.60 3.78 14.89
CA THR A 152 -25.49 4.94 15.12
C THR A 152 -24.83 6.26 14.73
N LEU A 153 -23.54 6.44 15.03
CA LEU A 153 -22.81 7.68 14.69
C LEU A 153 -22.41 7.81 13.20
N ARG A 154 -22.50 6.73 12.41
CA ARG A 154 -22.01 6.70 11.01
C ARG A 154 -22.64 7.75 10.08
N HIS A 155 -23.87 8.16 10.36
CA HIS A 155 -24.64 9.13 9.55
C HIS A 155 -24.94 10.45 10.29
N SER A 156 -24.43 10.63 11.50
CA SER A 156 -24.72 11.78 12.39
C SER A 156 -23.90 13.04 12.09
N GLY A 157 -23.03 13.02 11.08
CA GLY A 157 -22.11 14.13 10.77
C GLY A 157 -20.86 14.20 11.66
N LYS A 158 -20.86 13.53 12.83
CA LYS A 158 -19.68 13.34 13.70
C LYS A 158 -19.34 11.84 13.82
N PRO A 159 -18.91 11.15 12.73
CA PRO A 159 -18.68 9.71 12.78
C PRO A 159 -17.46 9.37 13.65
N LEU A 160 -17.64 8.48 14.62
CA LEU A 160 -16.54 7.95 15.43
C LEU A 160 -15.64 7.06 14.57
N VAL A 161 -14.35 7.43 14.44
CA VAL A 161 -13.39 6.72 13.58
C VAL A 161 -12.66 5.64 14.38
N LYS A 162 -12.83 4.37 14.00
CA LYS A 162 -12.06 3.25 14.56
C LYS A 162 -10.59 3.38 14.16
N GLN A 163 -9.70 3.57 15.14
CA GLN A 163 -8.26 3.56 14.87
C GLN A 163 -7.81 2.14 14.49
N PRO A 164 -7.04 1.95 13.40
CA PRO A 164 -6.54 0.64 13.02
C PRO A 164 -5.41 0.22 13.96
N GLY A 165 -5.50 -0.98 14.54
CA GLY A 165 -4.61 -1.47 15.59
C GLY A 165 -3.11 -1.58 15.24
N LYS A 166 -2.72 -1.30 14.00
CA LYS A 166 -1.32 -1.31 13.54
C LYS A 166 -0.63 0.05 13.56
N ILE A 167 -1.35 1.16 13.78
CA ILE A 167 -0.75 2.50 13.81
C ILE A 167 -0.13 2.81 15.17
N VAL A 168 -0.58 2.12 16.23
CA VAL A 168 0.00 2.19 17.58
C VAL A 168 0.99 1.05 17.80
N THR A 169 1.90 0.82 16.85
CA THR A 169 3.23 0.41 17.28
C THR A 169 3.91 1.71 17.64
N GLY A 170 3.72 2.17 18.88
CA GLY A 170 4.55 3.22 19.43
C GLY A 170 5.99 2.85 19.10
N LYS A 171 6.74 3.79 18.52
CA LYS A 171 8.18 3.62 18.27
C LYS A 171 8.73 3.00 19.55
N GLU A 172 9.03 1.70 19.51
CA GLU A 172 9.47 1.00 20.71
C GLU A 172 10.74 1.69 21.12
N LYS A 173 10.63 2.49 22.20
CA LYS A 173 11.69 2.97 23.06
C LYS A 173 13.06 2.88 22.39
N ALA A 174 13.36 3.76 21.42
CA ALA A 174 14.76 4.06 21.17
C ALA A 174 15.28 4.52 22.53
N ALA A 175 16.12 3.69 23.16
CA ALA A 175 16.39 3.75 24.59
C ALA A 175 16.66 5.21 24.97
N ALA A 176 15.77 5.78 25.79
CA ALA A 176 15.71 7.20 26.09
C ALA A 176 16.84 7.63 27.06
N SER A 177 18.02 7.03 26.91
CA SER A 177 19.23 7.36 27.64
C SER A 177 20.42 6.89 26.82
N ASN A 178 20.84 7.70 25.84
CA ASN A 178 22.22 7.62 25.35
C ASN A 178 23.11 8.41 26.32
N LEU A 179 23.05 8.07 27.62
CA LEU A 179 24.07 8.52 28.55
C LEU A 179 25.34 7.73 28.22
N PRO A 180 26.51 8.39 28.14
CA PRO A 180 27.77 7.69 27.97
C PRO A 180 27.98 6.73 29.15
N HIS A 181 28.55 5.55 28.88
CA HIS A 181 28.86 4.59 29.93
C HIS A 181 29.87 5.21 30.92
N GLN A 182 29.72 4.97 32.23
CA GLN A 182 30.50 5.65 33.27
C GLN A 182 32.02 5.44 33.12
N GLY A 183 32.42 4.25 32.64
CA GLY A 183 33.80 3.92 32.28
C GLY A 183 34.43 4.73 31.13
N THR A 184 33.66 5.59 30.45
CA THR A 184 34.16 6.50 29.39
C THR A 184 34.58 7.87 29.89
N SER A 185 34.36 8.17 31.18
CA SER A 185 34.81 9.41 31.79
C SER A 185 36.35 9.47 31.85
N TYR A 186 36.90 10.68 31.97
CA TYR A 186 38.37 10.88 32.01
C TYR A 186 39.02 10.28 33.27
N ASN A 187 38.27 10.18 34.37
CA ASN A 187 38.68 9.55 35.62
C ASN A 187 37.58 8.58 36.09
N PRO A 188 37.45 7.41 35.44
CA PRO A 188 36.42 6.44 35.79
C PRO A 188 36.80 5.70 37.07
N ALA A 189 35.80 5.15 37.76
CA ALA A 189 36.07 4.12 38.75
C ALA A 189 36.72 2.91 38.05
N ILE A 190 37.63 2.24 38.77
CA ILE A 190 38.39 1.10 38.22
C ILE A 190 37.43 -0.01 37.77
N ASP A 191 36.39 -0.27 38.55
CA ASP A 191 35.40 -1.30 38.28
C ASP A 191 34.62 -1.01 36.99
N ASP A 192 34.11 0.22 36.83
CA ASP A 192 33.37 0.66 35.63
C ASP A 192 34.24 0.60 34.36
N TYR A 193 35.53 0.96 34.48
CA TYR A 193 36.48 0.85 33.36
C TYR A 193 36.72 -0.62 32.96
N LEU A 194 36.90 -1.51 33.94
CA LEU A 194 37.09 -2.93 33.69
C LEU A 194 35.84 -3.56 33.07
N GLU A 195 34.66 -3.16 33.52
CA GLU A 195 33.39 -3.59 32.93
C GLU A 195 33.30 -3.19 31.45
N LEU A 196 33.52 -1.92 31.13
CA LEU A 196 33.50 -1.42 29.76
C LEU A 196 34.53 -2.13 28.86
N LYS A 197 35.74 -2.33 29.38
CA LYS A 197 36.81 -3.05 28.68
C LYS A 197 36.42 -4.49 28.38
N ASN A 198 35.81 -5.18 29.34
CA ASN A 198 35.39 -6.56 29.17
C ASN A 198 34.25 -6.67 28.15
N GLN A 199 33.26 -5.76 28.18
CA GLN A 199 32.20 -5.69 27.19
C GLN A 199 32.75 -5.52 25.77
N ALA A 200 33.67 -4.57 25.56
CA ALA A 200 34.33 -4.38 24.26
C ALA A 200 35.08 -5.64 23.79
N VAL A 201 35.77 -6.34 24.70
CA VAL A 201 36.46 -7.59 24.39
C VAL A 201 35.47 -8.70 23.97
N GLU A 202 34.31 -8.79 24.60
CA GLU A 202 33.28 -9.76 24.24
C GLU A 202 32.67 -9.49 22.85
N GLU A 203 32.38 -8.21 22.56
CA GLU A 203 31.89 -7.78 21.25
C GLU A 203 32.90 -8.12 20.15
N GLU A 204 34.17 -7.78 20.34
CA GLU A 204 35.26 -8.10 19.39
C GLU A 204 35.44 -9.61 19.22
N ARG A 205 35.37 -10.40 20.31
CA ARG A 205 35.38 -11.86 20.23
C ARG A 205 34.21 -12.39 19.39
N SER A 206 33.03 -11.79 19.52
CA SER A 206 31.85 -12.18 18.76
C SER A 206 31.99 -11.86 17.26
N ILE A 207 32.55 -10.69 16.93
CA ILE A 207 32.82 -10.27 15.55
C ILE A 207 33.86 -11.20 14.92
N ARG A 208 34.97 -11.47 15.62
CA ARG A 208 36.01 -12.39 15.15
C ARG A 208 35.48 -13.80 14.91
N LYS A 209 34.61 -14.32 15.79
CA LYS A 209 33.96 -15.63 15.58
C LYS A 209 33.05 -15.63 14.34
N ARG A 210 32.29 -14.55 14.12
CA ARG A 210 31.44 -14.41 12.93
C ARG A 210 32.26 -14.32 11.65
N GLN A 211 33.35 -13.55 11.66
CA GLN A 211 34.28 -13.45 10.55
C GLN A 211 34.89 -14.81 10.23
N ALA A 212 35.45 -15.52 11.22
CA ALA A 212 35.98 -16.86 11.03
C ALA A 212 34.92 -17.85 10.50
N HIS A 213 33.66 -17.70 10.93
CA HIS A 213 32.56 -18.48 10.39
C HIS A 213 32.27 -18.14 8.92
N PHE A 214 32.20 -16.86 8.55
CA PHE A 214 32.06 -16.44 7.16
C PHE A 214 33.25 -16.87 6.31
N ASP A 215 34.45 -16.85 6.87
CA ASP A 215 35.63 -17.29 6.15
C ASP A 215 35.55 -18.78 5.85
N ARG A 216 35.17 -19.57 6.85
CA ARG A 216 34.95 -21.01 6.68
C ARG A 216 33.80 -21.35 5.72
N VAL A 217 32.67 -20.65 5.81
CA VAL A 217 31.43 -21.01 5.10
C VAL A 217 31.31 -20.34 3.73
N VAL A 218 31.99 -19.22 3.50
CA VAL A 218 31.84 -18.45 2.27
C VAL A 218 33.18 -18.27 1.60
N THR A 219 34.10 -17.50 2.20
CA THR A 219 35.28 -17.03 1.45
C THR A 219 36.24 -18.16 1.09
N ASN A 220 36.47 -19.12 2.01
CA ASN A 220 37.34 -20.28 1.75
C ASN A 220 36.64 -21.36 0.91
N MET A 221 35.31 -21.50 1.00
CA MET A 221 34.58 -22.46 0.14
C MET A 221 34.45 -21.96 -1.30
N PHE A 222 34.37 -20.64 -1.48
CA PHE A 222 34.24 -20.00 -2.78
C PHE A 222 35.50 -19.18 -3.05
N ALA A 223 36.60 -19.89 -3.31
CA ALA A 223 37.80 -19.27 -3.85
C ALA A 223 37.43 -18.53 -5.14
N LYS A 224 37.89 -17.28 -5.28
CA LYS A 224 37.72 -16.54 -6.53
C LYS A 224 38.65 -17.17 -7.57
N GLU A 225 38.11 -18.07 -8.39
CA GLU A 225 38.80 -18.62 -9.55
C GLU A 225 39.20 -17.51 -10.51
N ASP A 226 40.39 -17.64 -11.11
CA ASP A 226 40.83 -16.74 -12.16
C ASP A 226 39.92 -16.86 -13.40
N PRO A 227 39.68 -15.75 -14.11
CA PRO A 227 38.76 -15.75 -15.25
C PRO A 227 39.22 -16.67 -16.39
N ALA A 228 40.51 -17.01 -16.47
CA ALA A 228 41.03 -17.99 -17.43
C ALA A 228 40.63 -19.42 -17.06
N GLU A 229 40.83 -19.82 -15.79
CA GLU A 229 40.49 -21.15 -15.28
C GLU A 229 38.98 -21.41 -15.34
N ARG A 230 38.19 -20.38 -15.03
CA ARG A 230 36.73 -20.44 -15.18
C ARG A 230 36.29 -20.75 -16.62
N ARG A 231 36.96 -20.16 -17.63
CA ARG A 231 36.64 -20.43 -19.04
C ARG A 231 37.01 -21.85 -19.44
N VAL A 232 38.14 -22.38 -18.95
CA VAL A 232 38.55 -23.76 -19.20
C VAL A 232 37.54 -24.74 -18.60
N ARG A 233 37.07 -24.50 -17.38
CA ARG A 233 36.04 -25.31 -16.73
C ARG A 233 34.69 -25.22 -17.45
N GLN A 234 34.25 -24.03 -17.84
CA GLN A 234 33.05 -23.84 -18.65
C GLN A 234 33.15 -24.56 -20.00
N PHE A 235 34.30 -24.48 -20.66
CA PHE A 235 34.55 -25.22 -21.89
C PHE A 235 34.45 -26.72 -21.65
N LYS A 236 35.08 -27.22 -20.57
CA LYS A 236 35.00 -28.62 -20.16
C LYS A 236 33.54 -29.07 -19.92
N GLU A 237 32.77 -28.32 -19.15
CA GLU A 237 31.33 -28.57 -18.88
C GLU A 237 30.47 -28.55 -20.16
N LEU A 238 30.84 -27.72 -21.16
CA LEU A 238 30.16 -27.67 -22.46
C LEU A 238 30.58 -28.81 -23.39
N THR A 239 31.76 -29.40 -23.18
CA THR A 239 32.27 -30.54 -23.95
C THR A 239 31.96 -31.90 -23.31
N GLU A 240 31.73 -31.93 -21.99
CA GLU A 240 31.28 -33.11 -21.25
C GLU A 240 29.89 -33.52 -21.74
N GLY A 241 29.79 -34.73 -22.30
CA GLY A 241 28.59 -35.24 -22.99
C GLY A 241 28.59 -35.09 -24.51
N LEU A 242 29.56 -34.37 -25.09
CA LEU A 242 29.80 -34.37 -26.55
C LEU A 242 30.94 -35.33 -26.94
N ILE A 243 31.91 -35.51 -26.04
CA ILE A 243 32.99 -36.49 -26.17
C ILE A 243 32.66 -37.69 -25.27
N GLU A 244 31.72 -38.52 -25.69
CA GLU A 244 31.53 -39.90 -25.17
C GLU A 244 32.06 -40.88 -26.22
N ALA A 245 33.38 -40.95 -26.41
CA ALA A 245 34.04 -42.09 -27.05
C ALA A 245 35.56 -41.95 -26.93
N GLN A 246 36.18 -43.02 -26.44
CA GLN A 246 37.63 -43.25 -26.38
C GLN A 246 38.41 -42.43 -25.36
N ASP A 247 38.37 -42.88 -24.10
CA ASP A 247 39.60 -43.20 -23.38
C ASP A 247 39.26 -44.31 -22.37
N ARG A 248 39.60 -45.55 -22.75
CA ARG A 248 39.69 -46.69 -21.82
C ARG A 248 41.16 -46.87 -21.45
N ASP A 249 41.38 -47.21 -20.18
CA ASP A 249 42.51 -47.94 -19.60
C ASP A 249 43.79 -47.17 -19.23
N SER A 250 43.94 -46.87 -17.93
CA SER A 250 45.19 -47.08 -17.17
C SER A 250 44.93 -47.05 -15.65
N ASP A 251 44.74 -48.27 -15.11
CA ASP A 251 45.40 -48.82 -13.92
C ASP A 251 45.43 -48.05 -12.57
N ALA A 252 44.73 -48.59 -11.56
CA ALA A 252 45.26 -48.84 -10.20
C ALA A 252 44.21 -49.54 -9.34
N GLU A 253 44.58 -50.71 -8.82
CA GLU A 253 43.84 -51.50 -7.83
C GLU A 253 43.77 -50.84 -6.44
N GLN A 254 42.66 -51.05 -5.74
CA GLN A 254 42.54 -51.75 -4.44
C GLN A 254 41.26 -51.30 -3.73
N ASP A 255 40.32 -52.22 -3.70
CA ASP A 255 39.14 -52.23 -2.83
C ASP A 255 39.56 -52.83 -1.48
N GLU A 256 39.31 -52.11 -0.39
CA GLU A 256 38.75 -52.61 0.88
C GLU A 256 38.90 -51.57 2.00
N GLY A 257 37.85 -51.43 2.83
CA GLY A 257 38.01 -50.86 4.17
C GLY A 257 37.17 -49.64 4.55
N THR A 258 35.87 -49.87 4.75
CA THR A 258 35.05 -49.40 5.89
C THR A 258 34.85 -47.91 6.17
N GLY A 259 33.57 -47.49 6.28
CA GLY A 259 33.23 -46.37 7.16
C GLY A 259 31.93 -45.61 6.91
N ALA A 260 30.79 -46.22 7.28
CA ALA A 260 29.57 -45.54 7.70
C ALA A 260 28.83 -44.65 6.67
N ASN A 261 27.92 -45.29 5.93
CA ASN A 261 26.70 -44.64 5.46
C ASN A 261 25.88 -44.15 6.67
N SER A 262 26.08 -42.90 7.06
CA SER A 262 25.14 -42.17 7.91
C SER A 262 24.19 -41.42 6.98
N GLU A 263 23.04 -42.03 6.66
CA GLU A 263 21.96 -41.29 6.03
C GLU A 263 21.60 -40.09 6.92
N PRO A 264 21.63 -38.85 6.41
CA PRO A 264 21.23 -37.72 7.22
C PRO A 264 19.73 -37.85 7.49
N VAL A 265 19.38 -38.12 8.75
CA VAL A 265 18.01 -38.03 9.24
C VAL A 265 17.50 -36.64 8.88
N LYS A 266 16.66 -36.56 7.84
CA LYS A 266 16.01 -35.33 7.41
C LYS A 266 15.12 -34.86 8.56
N ALA A 267 15.65 -33.99 9.40
CA ALA A 267 14.84 -33.29 10.39
C ALA A 267 13.72 -32.57 9.63
N LYS A 268 12.47 -32.99 9.85
CA LYS A 268 11.28 -32.32 9.33
C LYS A 268 11.26 -30.91 9.94
N ARG A 269 11.90 -29.94 9.26
CA ARG A 269 11.81 -28.53 9.64
C ARG A 269 10.34 -28.16 9.58
N LYS A 270 9.72 -27.89 10.73
CA LYS A 270 8.39 -27.29 10.79
C LYS A 270 8.49 -25.97 10.03
N THR A 271 8.00 -25.94 8.79
CA THR A 271 7.93 -24.71 8.01
C THR A 271 6.98 -23.77 8.72
N THR A 272 7.54 -22.79 9.43
CA THR A 272 6.76 -21.69 9.98
C THR A 272 6.00 -21.02 8.83
N LYS A 273 4.74 -20.64 9.07
CA LYS A 273 3.84 -20.05 8.06
C LYS A 273 4.46 -18.84 7.33
N ALA A 274 5.51 -18.24 7.87
CA ALA A 274 6.31 -17.15 7.29
C ALA A 274 7.07 -17.54 6.01
N HIS A 275 7.67 -18.75 5.91
CA HIS A 275 8.43 -19.13 4.71
C HIS A 275 7.54 -19.42 3.49
N LYS A 276 6.30 -19.88 3.72
CA LYS A 276 5.30 -20.05 2.64
C LYS A 276 4.85 -18.70 2.05
N SER A 277 4.87 -17.62 2.84
CA SER A 277 4.50 -16.28 2.39
C SER A 277 5.54 -15.66 1.45
N LEU A 278 6.85 -15.81 1.72
CA LEU A 278 7.91 -15.29 0.86
C LEU A 278 7.97 -16.01 -0.49
N ALA A 279 7.85 -17.34 -0.50
CA ALA A 279 7.83 -18.13 -1.73
C ALA A 279 6.62 -17.77 -2.61
N LYS A 280 5.43 -17.58 -1.99
CA LYS A 280 4.23 -17.13 -2.70
C LYS A 280 4.42 -15.74 -3.29
N ARG A 281 4.98 -14.79 -2.53
CA ARG A 281 5.27 -13.43 -3.00
C ARG A 281 6.27 -13.40 -4.16
N ARG A 282 7.25 -14.32 -4.17
CA ARG A 282 8.22 -14.45 -5.28
C ARG A 282 7.54 -15.00 -6.54
N LYS A 283 6.66 -15.99 -6.41
CA LYS A 283 5.85 -16.51 -7.53
C LYS A 283 4.90 -15.46 -8.09
N GLU A 284 4.16 -14.76 -7.23
CA GLU A 284 3.27 -13.66 -7.63
C GLU A 284 4.03 -12.54 -8.37
N PHE A 285 5.27 -12.26 -7.98
CA PHE A 285 6.11 -11.28 -8.67
C PHE A 285 6.56 -11.77 -10.05
N GLN A 286 6.95 -13.05 -10.18
CA GLN A 286 7.31 -13.66 -11.48
C GLN A 286 6.11 -13.69 -12.43
N GLU A 287 4.95 -14.17 -11.96
CA GLU A 287 3.70 -14.19 -12.73
C GLU A 287 3.29 -12.77 -13.19
N ALA A 288 3.50 -11.75 -12.34
CA ALA A 288 3.22 -10.36 -12.70
C ALA A 288 4.16 -9.83 -13.79
N GLN A 289 5.44 -10.24 -13.79
CA GLN A 289 6.40 -9.89 -14.83
C GLN A 289 6.04 -10.56 -16.16
N GLU A 290 5.71 -11.84 -16.15
CA GLU A 290 5.27 -12.59 -17.34
C GLU A 290 4.00 -11.99 -17.93
N ARG A 291 2.99 -11.70 -17.11
CA ARG A 291 1.76 -11.00 -17.54
C ARG A 291 2.05 -9.62 -18.14
N HIS A 292 3.05 -8.91 -17.63
CA HIS A 292 3.44 -7.63 -18.20
C HIS A 292 4.11 -7.80 -19.56
N GLN A 293 4.99 -8.79 -19.72
CA GLN A 293 5.64 -9.12 -20.99
C GLN A 293 4.60 -9.53 -22.05
N LEU A 294 3.68 -10.43 -21.72
CA LEU A 294 2.59 -10.84 -22.61
C LEU A 294 1.72 -9.67 -23.06
N LYS A 295 1.42 -8.71 -22.16
CA LYS A 295 0.67 -7.49 -22.53
C LYS A 295 1.45 -6.60 -23.49
N VAL A 296 2.77 -6.52 -23.35
CA VAL A 296 3.63 -5.75 -24.25
C VAL A 296 3.66 -6.43 -25.62
N GLU A 297 3.78 -7.75 -25.67
CA GLU A 297 3.76 -8.52 -26.93
C GLU A 297 2.41 -8.44 -27.65
N LEU A 298 1.30 -8.55 -26.90
CA LEU A 298 -0.03 -8.40 -27.47
C LEU A 298 -0.24 -7.00 -28.06
N LYS A 299 0.27 -5.95 -27.40
CA LYS A 299 0.25 -4.59 -27.97
C LYS A 299 1.06 -4.47 -29.25
N LYS A 300 2.24 -5.11 -29.33
CA LYS A 300 3.04 -5.14 -30.56
C LYS A 300 2.27 -5.80 -31.71
N ILE A 301 1.60 -6.92 -31.44
CA ILE A 301 0.79 -7.64 -32.43
C ILE A 301 -0.41 -6.78 -32.87
N MET A 302 -1.10 -6.13 -31.93
CA MET A 302 -2.20 -5.21 -32.26
C MET A 302 -1.72 -4.05 -33.13
N GLU A 303 -0.54 -3.50 -32.85
CA GLU A 303 0.02 -2.39 -33.63
C GLU A 303 0.42 -2.84 -35.04
N ILE A 304 0.95 -4.08 -35.18
CA ILE A 304 1.19 -4.70 -36.49
C ILE A 304 -0.13 -4.84 -37.27
N ASN A 305 -1.19 -5.35 -36.64
CA ASN A 305 -2.49 -5.48 -37.31
C ASN A 305 -3.06 -4.11 -37.71
N ARG A 306 -2.85 -3.09 -36.87
CA ARG A 306 -3.27 -1.71 -37.18
C ARG A 306 -2.56 -1.14 -38.42
N LEU A 307 -1.33 -1.54 -38.72
CA LEU A 307 -0.65 -1.13 -39.94
C LEU A 307 -1.38 -1.61 -41.20
N THR A 308 -2.03 -2.77 -41.17
CA THR A 308 -2.84 -3.24 -42.31
C THR A 308 -4.10 -2.41 -42.51
N GLU A 309 -4.72 -1.94 -41.43
CA GLU A 309 -5.88 -1.04 -41.49
C GLU A 309 -5.46 0.33 -42.05
N ILE A 310 -4.34 0.88 -41.56
CA ILE A 310 -3.78 2.14 -42.07
C ILE A 310 -3.40 2.01 -43.55
N GLY A 311 -2.85 0.87 -43.98
CA GLY A 311 -2.56 0.62 -45.39
C GLY A 311 -3.81 0.66 -46.27
N ASN A 312 -4.91 0.05 -45.81
CA ASN A 312 -6.20 0.09 -46.51
C ASN A 312 -6.81 1.50 -46.51
N GLU A 313 -6.67 2.27 -45.42
CA GLU A 313 -7.12 3.66 -45.33
C GLU A 313 -6.37 4.55 -46.33
N VAL A 314 -5.05 4.37 -46.48
CA VAL A 314 -4.24 5.10 -47.47
C VAL A 314 -4.65 4.73 -48.89
N GLN A 315 -4.86 3.44 -49.19
CA GLN A 315 -5.30 2.99 -50.52
C GLN A 315 -6.72 3.46 -50.89
N ASN A 316 -7.60 3.63 -49.91
CA ASN A 316 -8.95 4.15 -50.14
C ASN A 316 -8.99 5.69 -50.26
N ALA A 317 -7.93 6.38 -49.83
CA ALA A 317 -7.81 7.84 -49.89
C ALA A 317 -7.10 8.33 -51.17
N GLU A 318 -6.38 7.44 -51.87
CA GLU A 318 -5.86 7.64 -53.23
C GLU A 318 -6.91 7.31 -54.30
#